data_AF-A0A619AE06-F1
#
_entry.id   AF-A0A619AE06-F1
#
_cell.length_a   1.000
_cell.length_b   1.000
_cell.length_c   1.000
_cell.angle_alpha   90.00
_cell.angle_beta   90.00
_cell.angle_gamma   90.00
#
_symmetry.space_group_name_H-M   'P 1'
#
loop_
_entity.id
_entity.type
_entity.pdbx_description
1 polymer ?
#
loop_
_entity_poly.entity_id
_entity_poly.type
_entity_poly.pdbx_seq_one_letter_code
_entity_poly.pdbx_strand_id
1 'polypeptide(L)'
;MRSFILDMTPERWEKLKTSPENFPITEADLPSQPEPGDTLIIRHLLPNMRGIIDLGDCVIAWAEPVASNPHRYRLKVTFNMTPEQVKQRYGCPFTPLSDMIRRHRKEKEQAKLEKARRILAGKAHVASLFLSKNKQA
;
A
#
# COMPACT_ATOMS: atom_id res chain seq x y z
N MET A 1 -5.91 3.88 -6.22
CA MET A 1 -5.70 2.63 -6.95
C MET A 1 -4.33 2.74 -7.58
N ARG A 2 -3.41 1.89 -7.14
CA ARG A 2 -2.07 1.76 -7.68
C ARG A 2 -2.07 0.68 -8.76
N SER A 3 -1.13 0.79 -9.68
CA SER A 3 -0.88 -0.22 -10.69
C SER A 3 0.49 -0.82 -10.45
N PHE A 4 0.55 -2.14 -10.44
CA PHE A 4 1.78 -2.91 -10.27
C PHE A 4 2.07 -3.67 -11.56
N ILE A 5 3.34 -3.89 -11.85
CA ILE A 5 3.77 -4.66 -13.02
C ILE A 5 4.30 -6.00 -12.51
N LEU A 6 3.86 -7.09 -13.12
CA LEU A 6 4.39 -8.42 -12.90
C LEU A 6 4.83 -9.02 -14.23
N ASP A 7 6.11 -9.35 -14.30
CA ASP A 7 6.66 -10.06 -15.44
C ASP A 7 6.41 -11.57 -15.31
N MET A 8 5.79 -12.15 -16.33
CA MET A 8 5.38 -13.55 -16.35
C MET A 8 5.35 -14.10 -17.78
N THR A 9 5.57 -15.40 -17.93
CA THR A 9 5.46 -16.11 -19.21
C THR A 9 4.00 -16.23 -19.65
N PRO A 10 3.69 -16.22 -20.96
CA PRO A 10 2.33 -16.38 -21.48
C PRO A 10 1.65 -17.68 -20.99
N GLU A 11 2.40 -18.79 -20.92
CA GLU A 11 1.88 -20.07 -20.45
C GLU A 11 1.38 -20.02 -19.00
N ARG A 12 2.14 -19.34 -18.13
CA ARG A 12 1.78 -19.15 -16.72
C ARG A 12 0.61 -18.17 -16.57
N TRP A 13 0.52 -17.17 -17.44
CA TRP A 13 -0.62 -16.28 -17.53
C TRP A 13 -1.92 -17.01 -17.91
N GLU A 14 -1.89 -17.84 -18.95
CA GLU A 14 -3.04 -18.63 -19.36
C GLU A 14 -3.49 -19.58 -18.24
N LYS A 15 -2.54 -20.29 -17.60
CA LYS A 15 -2.84 -21.15 -16.45
C LYS A 15 -3.50 -20.39 -15.29
N LEU A 16 -3.10 -19.15 -15.05
CA LEU A 16 -3.68 -18.31 -14.01
C LEU A 16 -5.14 -17.96 -14.33
N LYS A 17 -5.44 -17.61 -15.59
CA LYS A 17 -6.80 -17.32 -16.06
C LYS A 17 -7.72 -18.53 -16.06
N THR A 18 -7.20 -19.70 -16.42
CA THR A 18 -7.97 -20.95 -16.48
C THR A 18 -8.08 -21.67 -15.13
N SER A 19 -7.53 -21.10 -14.06
CA SER A 19 -7.61 -21.71 -12.74
C SER A 19 -9.07 -21.86 -12.32
N PRO A 20 -9.50 -23.04 -11.83
CA PRO A 20 -10.87 -23.24 -11.35
C PRO A 20 -11.16 -22.46 -10.05
N GLU A 21 -10.12 -21.95 -9.40
CA GLU A 21 -10.27 -21.09 -8.22
C GLU A 21 -10.78 -19.70 -8.62
N ASN A 22 -11.82 -19.21 -7.93
CA ASN A 22 -12.34 -17.84 -8.14
C ASN A 22 -11.30 -16.73 -7.87
N PHE A 23 -10.24 -17.06 -7.13
CA PHE A 23 -9.14 -16.15 -6.77
C PHE A 23 -7.79 -16.87 -6.86
N PRO A 24 -7.25 -17.08 -8.07
CA PRO A 24 -5.98 -17.74 -8.23
C PRO A 24 -4.86 -16.96 -7.52
N ILE A 25 -3.90 -17.72 -7.01
CA ILE A 25 -2.80 -17.19 -6.23
C ILE A 25 -1.55 -17.09 -7.08
N THR A 26 -0.90 -15.93 -7.02
CA THR A 26 0.44 -15.72 -7.59
C THR A 26 1.35 -15.07 -6.56
N GLU A 27 2.65 -15.11 -6.80
CA GLU A 27 3.63 -14.41 -5.98
C GLU A 27 4.36 -13.39 -6.83
N ALA A 28 4.58 -12.21 -6.28
CA ALA A 28 5.25 -11.12 -6.96
C ALA A 28 6.15 -10.35 -5.99
N ASP A 29 7.30 -9.92 -6.48
CA ASP A 29 8.14 -8.93 -5.80
C ASP A 29 7.64 -7.53 -6.17
N LEU A 30 7.11 -6.81 -5.19
CA LEU A 30 6.50 -5.49 -5.37
C LEU A 30 7.20 -4.45 -4.49
N PRO A 31 7.29 -3.18 -4.96
CA PRO A 31 7.96 -2.12 -4.20
C PRO A 31 7.23 -1.73 -2.91
N SER A 32 5.94 -2.07 -2.80
CA SER A 32 5.11 -1.78 -1.63
C SER A 32 3.96 -2.77 -1.53
N GLN A 33 3.41 -2.97 -0.34
CA GLN A 33 2.22 -3.82 -0.14
C GLN A 33 1.02 -3.28 -0.95
N PRO A 34 0.43 -4.09 -1.84
CA PRO A 34 -0.74 -3.70 -2.61
C PRO A 34 -2.02 -3.75 -1.76
N GLU A 35 -2.99 -2.91 -2.12
CA GLU A 35 -4.31 -2.87 -1.48
C GLU A 35 -5.36 -3.61 -2.32
N PRO A 36 -6.45 -4.12 -1.70
CA PRO A 36 -7.56 -4.66 -2.45
C PRO A 36 -8.16 -3.64 -3.42
N GLY A 37 -8.27 -4.02 -4.69
CA GLY A 37 -8.70 -3.15 -5.78
C GLY A 37 -7.56 -2.45 -6.52
N ASP A 38 -6.29 -2.68 -6.15
CA ASP A 38 -5.16 -2.28 -6.98
C ASP A 38 -5.04 -3.19 -8.22
N THR A 39 -4.52 -2.65 -9.33
CA THR A 39 -4.41 -3.36 -10.61
C THR A 39 -3.03 -3.98 -10.76
N LEU A 40 -2.97 -5.20 -11.28
CA LEU A 40 -1.75 -5.92 -11.63
C LEU A 40 -1.68 -6.09 -13.14
N ILE A 41 -0.72 -5.42 -13.77
CA ILE A 41 -0.44 -5.46 -15.20
C ILE A 41 0.55 -6.59 -15.45
N ILE A 42 0.16 -7.55 -16.28
CA ILE A 42 0.99 -8.71 -16.61
C ILE A 42 1.72 -8.46 -17.92
N ARG A 43 3.04 -8.59 -17.86
CA ARG A 43 3.93 -8.39 -19.00
C ARG A 43 4.79 -9.61 -19.26
N HIS A 44 5.12 -9.83 -20.51
CA HIS A 44 6.11 -10.81 -20.90
C HIS A 44 7.34 -10.12 -21.47
N LEU A 45 8.45 -10.24 -20.75
CA LEU A 45 9.78 -9.88 -21.26
C LEU A 45 10.25 -10.98 -22.21
N LEU A 46 10.41 -10.63 -23.49
CA LEU A 46 10.96 -11.55 -24.48
C LEU A 46 12.45 -11.82 -24.17
N PRO A 47 12.92 -13.07 -24.34
CA PRO A 47 14.34 -13.37 -24.22
C PRO A 47 15.16 -12.49 -25.18
N ASN A 48 16.32 -12.04 -24.70
CA ASN A 48 17.29 -11.19 -25.43
C ASN A 48 16.86 -9.72 -25.66
N MET A 49 16.08 -9.14 -24.74
CA MET A 49 15.63 -7.73 -24.79
C MET A 49 14.92 -7.33 -26.09
N ARG A 50 14.33 -8.30 -26.80
CA ARG A 50 13.65 -8.05 -28.08
C ARG A 50 12.34 -7.28 -27.96
N GLY A 51 11.87 -7.04 -26.74
CA GLY A 51 10.68 -6.25 -26.46
C GLY A 51 9.92 -6.72 -25.23
N ILE A 52 8.87 -5.97 -24.91
CA ILE A 52 7.91 -6.25 -23.85
C ILE A 52 6.56 -6.47 -24.52
N ILE A 53 5.88 -7.56 -24.19
CA ILE A 53 4.51 -7.82 -24.62
C ILE A 53 3.59 -7.65 -23.42
N ASP A 54 2.58 -6.79 -23.52
CA ASP A 54 1.52 -6.72 -22.52
C ASP A 54 0.58 -7.92 -22.71
N LEU A 55 0.48 -8.77 -21.68
CA LEU A 55 -0.36 -9.98 -21.70
C LEU A 55 -1.79 -9.71 -21.22
N GLY A 56 -1.99 -8.66 -20.44
CA GLY A 56 -3.27 -8.22 -19.90
C GLY A 56 -3.15 -7.67 -18.48
N ASP A 57 -4.29 -7.47 -17.84
CA ASP A 57 -4.41 -6.91 -16.51
C ASP A 57 -5.36 -7.75 -15.64
N CYS A 58 -5.18 -7.67 -14.32
CA CYS A 58 -6.06 -8.26 -13.34
C CYS A 58 -6.12 -7.44 -12.05
N VAL A 59 -7.10 -7.73 -11.19
CA VAL A 59 -7.33 -6.97 -9.97
C VAL A 59 -6.85 -7.75 -8.76
N ILE A 60 -6.11 -7.09 -7.88
CA ILE A 60 -5.64 -7.69 -6.62
C ILE A 60 -6.79 -7.66 -5.61
N ALA A 61 -7.23 -8.84 -5.19
CA ALA A 61 -8.25 -8.97 -4.15
C ALA A 61 -7.66 -8.98 -2.74
N TRP A 62 -6.45 -9.52 -2.60
CA TRP A 62 -5.77 -9.64 -1.32
C TRP A 62 -4.26 -9.81 -1.50
N ALA A 63 -3.49 -9.38 -0.50
CA ALA A 63 -2.04 -9.43 -0.52
C ALA A 63 -1.45 -9.76 0.85
N GLU A 64 -0.71 -10.86 0.93
CA GLU A 64 -0.04 -11.31 2.15
C GLU A 64 1.47 -11.20 2.00
N PRO A 65 2.19 -10.56 2.95
CA PRO A 65 3.64 -10.55 2.92
C PRO A 65 4.18 -11.96 3.17
N VAL A 66 5.19 -12.35 2.39
CA VAL A 66 5.92 -13.59 2.62
C VAL A 66 7.00 -13.32 3.66
N ALA A 67 6.91 -13.98 4.82
CA ALA A 67 7.70 -13.64 6.01
C ALA A 67 9.23 -13.59 5.81
N SER A 68 9.77 -14.25 4.78
CA SER A 68 11.20 -14.28 4.49
C SER A 68 11.71 -13.15 3.59
N ASN A 69 10.83 -12.40 2.90
CA ASN A 69 11.23 -11.33 1.98
C ASN A 69 10.27 -10.13 2.06
N PRO A 70 10.75 -8.94 2.50
CA PRO A 70 9.89 -7.77 2.73
C PRO A 70 9.21 -7.22 1.47
N HIS A 71 9.70 -7.58 0.28
CA HIS A 71 9.13 -7.14 -1.00
C HIS A 71 8.32 -8.24 -1.71
N ARG A 72 8.31 -9.47 -1.18
CA ARG A 72 7.59 -10.58 -1.81
C ARG A 72 6.21 -10.71 -1.19
N TYR A 73 5.20 -10.67 -2.05
CA TYR A 73 3.81 -10.78 -1.64
C TYR A 73 3.14 -11.95 -2.34
N ARG A 74 2.33 -12.69 -1.59
CA ARG A 74 1.38 -13.66 -2.10
C ARG A 74 0.08 -12.95 -2.41
N LEU A 75 -0.25 -12.86 -3.70
CA LEU A 75 -1.38 -12.11 -4.23
C LEU A 75 -2.50 -13.06 -4.62
N LYS A 76 -3.71 -12.78 -4.14
CA LYS A 76 -4.95 -13.34 -4.69
C LYS A 76 -5.48 -12.35 -5.71
N VAL A 77 -5.61 -12.79 -6.96
CA VAL A 77 -6.07 -11.93 -8.05
C VAL A 77 -7.42 -12.37 -8.57
N THR A 78 -8.12 -11.50 -9.27
CA THR A 78 -9.38 -11.80 -9.94
C THR A 78 -9.43 -11.15 -11.32
N PHE A 79 -10.04 -11.86 -12.26
CA PHE A 79 -10.28 -11.41 -13.64
C PHE A 79 -11.72 -10.99 -13.88
N ASN A 80 -12.62 -11.34 -12.96
CA ASN A 80 -14.07 -11.25 -13.16
C ASN A 80 -14.70 -10.05 -12.45
N MET A 81 -13.97 -9.41 -11.54
CA MET A 81 -14.47 -8.26 -10.77
C MET A 81 -13.69 -7.01 -11.14
N THR A 82 -14.38 -5.88 -11.17
CA THR A 82 -13.73 -4.58 -11.38
C THR A 82 -12.99 -4.14 -10.11
N PRO A 83 -11.97 -3.26 -10.23
CA PRO A 83 -11.27 -2.67 -9.09
C PRO A 83 -12.21 -2.11 -8.01
N GLU A 84 -13.30 -1.47 -8.42
CA GLU A 84 -14.29 -0.86 -7.52
C GLU A 84 -15.08 -1.92 -6.76
N GLN A 85 -15.50 -3.00 -7.43
CA GLN A 85 -16.22 -4.11 -6.81
C GLN A 85 -15.34 -4.81 -5.78
N VAL A 86 -14.08 -5.06 -6.12
CA VAL A 86 -13.10 -5.63 -5.19
C VAL A 86 -12.88 -4.70 -4.00
N LYS A 87 -12.76 -3.39 -4.24
CA LYS A 87 -12.60 -2.41 -3.18
C LYS A 87 -13.82 -2.31 -2.27
N GLN A 88 -15.03 -2.41 -2.80
CA GLN A 88 -16.25 -2.44 -1.98
C GLN A 88 -16.34 -3.71 -1.13
N ARG A 89 -15.97 -4.86 -1.71
CA ARG A 89 -16.12 -6.16 -1.06
C ARG A 89 -14.98 -6.51 -0.10
N TYR A 90 -13.77 -6.10 -0.41
CA TYR A 90 -12.53 -6.47 0.29
C TYR A 90 -11.68 -5.25 0.70
N GLY A 91 -11.89 -4.09 0.08
CA GLY A 91 -11.13 -2.86 0.34
C GLY A 91 -11.57 -2.07 1.57
N CYS A 92 -12.47 -2.61 2.40
CA CYS A 92 -12.75 -2.06 3.71
C CYS A 92 -12.04 -2.91 4.79
N PRO A 93 -10.78 -2.61 5.14
CA PRO A 93 -10.11 -3.27 6.25
C PRO A 93 -10.72 -2.89 7.61
N PHE A 94 -11.57 -1.87 7.64
CA PHE A 94 -12.18 -1.35 8.85
C PHE A 94 -13.70 -1.30 8.72
N THR A 95 -14.40 -2.11 9.50
CA THR A 95 -15.81 -1.86 9.82
C THR A 95 -15.99 -0.43 10.34
N PRO A 96 -17.21 0.16 10.25
CA PRO A 96 -17.48 1.50 10.79
C PRO A 96 -16.97 1.70 12.23
N LEU A 97 -17.09 0.65 13.06
CA LEU A 97 -16.57 0.58 14.43
C LEU A 97 -15.04 0.68 14.50
N SER A 98 -14.32 -0.08 13.69
CA SER A 98 -12.86 -0.08 13.72
C SER A 98 -12.26 1.17 13.08
N ASP A 99 -12.94 1.79 12.10
CA ASP A 99 -12.52 3.09 11.57
C ASP A 99 -12.74 4.20 12.61
N MET A 100 -13.84 4.15 13.37
CA MET A 100 -14.09 5.05 14.50
C MET A 100 -13.00 4.94 15.57
N ILE A 101 -12.61 3.73 15.97
CA ILE A 101 -11.52 3.50 16.94
C ILE A 101 -10.20 4.08 16.42
N ARG A 102 -9.90 3.86 15.13
CA ARG A 102 -8.67 4.36 14.50
C ARG A 102 -8.64 5.89 14.47
N ARG A 103 -9.74 6.55 14.08
CA ARG A 103 -9.86 8.01 14.07
C ARG A 103 -9.64 8.58 15.46
N HIS A 104 -10.29 8.00 16.48
CA HIS A 104 -10.15 8.46 17.85
C HIS A 104 -8.69 8.36 18.35
N ARG A 105 -7.97 7.29 17.99
CA ARG A 105 -6.55 7.13 18.34
C ARG A 105 -5.67 8.20 17.67
N LYS A 106 -5.91 8.49 16.39
CA LYS A 106 -5.19 9.52 15.62
C LYS A 106 -5.40 10.92 16.22
N GLU A 107 -6.63 11.26 16.59
CA GLU A 107 -6.95 12.52 17.25
C GLU A 107 -6.24 12.67 18.61
N LYS A 108 -6.20 11.60 19.41
CA LYS A 108 -5.46 11.61 20.69
C LYS A 108 -3.96 11.85 20.49
N GLU A 109 -3.36 11.25 19.48
CA GLU A 109 -1.94 11.46 19.17
C GLU A 109 -1.67 12.87 18.66
N GLN A 110 -2.53 13.42 17.80
CA GLN A 110 -2.44 14.81 17.36
C GLN A 110 -2.56 15.79 18.52
N ALA A 111 -3.48 15.57 19.46
CA ALA A 111 -3.61 16.41 20.65
C ALA A 111 -2.35 16.37 21.53
N LYS A 112 -1.71 15.20 21.67
CA LYS A 112 -0.42 15.07 22.38
C LYS A 112 0.69 15.83 21.68
N LEU A 113 0.78 15.70 20.36
CA LEU A 113 1.78 16.40 19.53
C LEU A 113 1.61 17.92 19.62
N GLU A 114 0.38 18.43 19.51
CA GLU A 114 0.12 19.87 19.59
C GLU A 114 0.43 20.42 20.99
N LYS A 115 0.13 19.66 22.05
CA LYS A 115 0.53 20.03 23.41
C LYS A 115 2.05 20.10 23.55
N ALA A 116 2.78 19.12 23.03
CA ALA A 116 4.24 19.12 23.03
C ALA A 116 4.80 20.30 22.24
N ARG A 117 4.23 20.60 21.06
CA ARG A 117 4.62 21.75 20.23
C ARG A 117 4.49 23.07 20.98
N ARG A 118 3.39 23.28 21.70
CA ARG A 118 3.17 24.50 22.51
C ARG A 118 4.18 24.63 23.65
N ILE A 119 4.48 23.53 24.35
CA ILE A 119 5.48 23.52 25.42
C ILE A 119 6.87 23.88 24.85
N LEU A 120 7.23 23.28 23.72
CA LEU A 120 8.50 23.54 23.06
C LEU A 120 8.60 25.00 22.62
N ALA A 121 7.54 25.55 22.01
CA ALA A 121 7.47 26.95 21.60
C ALA A 121 7.60 27.92 22.79
N GLY A 122 6.94 27.62 23.91
CA GLY A 122 7.08 28.40 25.14
C GLY A 122 8.52 28.40 25.69
N LYS A 123 9.17 27.22 25.71
CA LYS A 123 10.58 27.11 26.12
C LYS A 123 11.52 27.86 25.18
N ALA A 124 11.30 27.76 23.87
CA ALA A 124 12.08 28.47 22.86
C ALA A 124 11.93 30.00 23.02
N HIS A 125 10.71 30.48 23.28
CA HIS A 125 10.45 31.90 23.52
C HIS A 125 11.19 32.39 24.77
N VAL A 126 11.11 31.67 25.89
CA VAL A 126 11.84 32.03 27.12
C VAL A 126 13.36 32.04 26.87
N ALA A 127 13.91 31.03 26.19
CA ALA A 127 15.33 30.99 25.85
C ALA A 127 15.75 32.19 24.98
N SER A 128 14.91 32.61 24.03
CA SER A 128 15.19 33.79 23.19
C SER A 128 15.22 35.10 23.99
N LEU A 129 14.39 35.22 25.04
CA LEU A 129 14.39 36.38 25.93
C LEU A 129 15.66 36.45 26.79
N PHE A 130 16.16 35.31 27.27
CA PHE A 130 17.43 35.27 28.02
C PHE A 130 18.64 35.54 27.12
N LEU A 131 18.67 34.98 25.91
CA LEU A 131 19.75 35.22 24.95
C LEU A 131 19.78 36.66 24.43
N SER A 132 18.63 37.32 24.28
CA SER A 132 18.57 38.73 23.88
C SER A 132 18.98 39.68 25.02
N LYS A 133 18.61 39.39 26.27
CA LYS A 133 19.10 40.14 27.44
C LYS A 133 20.62 40.04 27.63
N ASN A 134 21.20 38.86 27.44
CA ASN A 134 22.66 38.66 27.57
C ASN A 134 23.49 39.25 26.41
N LYS A 135 22.87 39.77 25.34
CA LYS A 135 23.57 40.48 24.25
C LYS A 135 23.66 42.00 24.47
N GLN A 136 22.95 42.53 25.47
CA GLN A 136 22.91 43.98 25.77
C GLN A 136 23.77 44.36 26.99
N ALA A 137 24.44 43.39 27.62
CA ALA A 137 25.48 43.60 28.63
C ALA A 137 26.86 43.41 27.99
#